data_AF-A0AAW2YM00-F1
#
_entry.id   AF-A0AAW2YM00-F1
#
_cell.length_a   1.000
_cell.length_b   1.000
_cell.length_c   1.000
_cell.angle_alpha   90.00
_cell.angle_beta   90.00
_cell.angle_gamma   90.00
#
_symmetry.space_group_name_H-M   'P 1'
#
loop_
_entity.id
_entity.type
_entity.pdbx_description
1 polymer ?
#
loop_
_entity_poly.entity_id
_entity_poly.type
_entity_poly.pdbx_seq_one_letter_code
_entity_poly.pdbx_strand_id
1 'polypeptide(L)'
;MPNINKYIPYKDKPGLVKQFLATLPYSARFMVINGKWQNPKFNHRKLKGLKLAADYHGLPFPNELLEKKKPELDNPAWYSKHGFIKPFKGDSLERKHDKRIDDVVETLKTMPTKLEKLRQDEMNRRYQDFMDLGLYGKVQPNTNMGKLVYGAKDKKGGKSKNNAKKKK
;
A
#
# COMPACT_ATOMS: atom_id res chain seq x y z
N MET A 1 20.15 -8.75 -43.24
CA MET A 1 20.55 -9.76 -42.24
C MET A 1 21.83 -9.27 -41.56
N PRO A 2 21.83 -8.88 -40.27
CA PRO A 2 23.04 -8.45 -39.60
C PRO A 2 24.04 -9.62 -39.49
N ASN A 3 25.27 -9.38 -39.93
CA ASN A 3 26.34 -10.38 -40.03
C ASN A 3 26.86 -10.74 -38.62
N ILE A 4 26.41 -11.88 -38.09
CA ILE A 4 26.75 -12.40 -36.76
C ILE A 4 28.28 -12.58 -36.58
N ASN A 5 29.02 -12.72 -37.70
CA ASN A 5 30.48 -12.87 -37.68
C ASN A 5 31.26 -11.65 -37.17
N LYS A 6 30.67 -10.45 -37.17
CA LYS A 6 31.36 -9.22 -36.71
C LYS A 6 31.51 -9.14 -35.19
N TYR A 7 30.79 -9.98 -34.43
CA TYR A 7 30.69 -9.87 -32.97
C TYR A 7 31.36 -11.01 -32.19
N ILE A 8 32.15 -11.87 -32.85
CA ILE A 8 32.94 -12.92 -32.19
C ILE A 8 34.39 -12.44 -32.11
N PRO A 9 34.83 -11.79 -31.01
CA PRO A 9 36.16 -11.18 -30.91
C PRO A 9 37.33 -12.19 -30.88
N TYR A 10 37.04 -13.49 -31.01
CA TYR A 10 38.01 -14.59 -30.86
C TYR A 10 38.15 -15.47 -32.12
N LYS A 11 37.57 -15.06 -33.26
CA LYS A 11 37.59 -15.84 -34.51
C LYS A 11 39.00 -16.21 -34.97
N ASP A 12 39.98 -15.34 -34.70
CA ASP A 12 41.36 -15.50 -35.17
C ASP A 12 42.37 -15.83 -34.06
N LYS A 13 41.91 -16.14 -32.83
CA LYS A 13 42.79 -16.31 -31.65
C LYS A 13 42.55 -17.63 -30.90
N PRO A 14 42.77 -18.79 -31.53
CA PRO A 14 42.59 -20.10 -30.88
C PRO A 14 43.53 -20.29 -29.67
N GLY A 15 44.74 -19.72 -29.71
CA GLY A 15 45.69 -19.80 -28.60
C GLY A 15 45.21 -19.10 -27.33
N LEU A 16 44.49 -17.99 -27.47
CA LEU A 16 43.93 -17.25 -26.34
C LEU A 16 42.78 -18.03 -25.69
N VAL A 17 41.93 -18.66 -26.50
CA VAL A 17 40.86 -19.53 -26.00
C VAL A 17 41.44 -20.70 -25.21
N LYS A 18 42.50 -21.35 -25.70
CA LYS A 18 43.20 -22.43 -24.97
C LYS A 18 43.76 -21.98 -23.62
N GLN A 19 44.37 -20.80 -23.55
CA GLN A 19 44.85 -20.23 -22.28
C GLN A 19 43.71 -19.98 -21.30
N PHE A 20 42.58 -19.43 -21.77
CA PHE A 20 41.42 -19.24 -20.92
C PHE A 20 40.81 -20.55 -20.44
N LEU A 21 40.74 -21.57 -21.31
CA LEU A 21 40.29 -22.92 -20.92
C LEU A 21 41.19 -23.53 -19.84
N ALA A 22 42.51 -23.37 -19.95
CA ALA A 22 43.46 -23.87 -18.95
C ALA A 22 43.29 -23.21 -17.56
N THR A 23 42.82 -21.95 -17.52
CA THR A 23 42.61 -21.21 -16.26
C THR A 23 41.21 -21.37 -15.67
N LEU A 24 40.31 -22.12 -16.35
CA LEU A 24 38.92 -22.32 -15.90
C LEU A 24 38.78 -22.87 -14.46
N PRO A 25 39.59 -23.83 -13.98
CA PRO A 25 39.44 -24.38 -12.63
C PRO A 25 39.49 -23.31 -11.53
N TYR A 26 40.33 -22.29 -11.72
CA TYR A 26 40.55 -21.20 -10.76
C TYR A 26 39.67 -19.98 -11.04
N SER A 27 39.27 -19.77 -12.29
CA SER A 27 38.60 -18.54 -12.71
C SER A 27 37.07 -18.64 -12.76
N ALA A 28 36.52 -19.86 -12.87
CA ALA A 28 35.10 -20.13 -13.00
C ALA A 28 34.42 -20.58 -11.68
N ARG A 29 35.21 -20.93 -10.66
CA ARG A 29 34.72 -21.43 -9.36
C ARG A 29 34.90 -20.40 -8.25
N PHE A 30 34.05 -20.46 -7.23
CA PHE A 30 34.28 -19.74 -5.99
C PHE A 30 35.49 -20.34 -5.27
N MET A 31 36.37 -19.48 -4.76
CA MET A 31 37.57 -19.92 -4.05
C MET A 31 37.65 -19.23 -2.69
N VAL A 32 38.18 -19.93 -1.70
CA VAL A 32 38.48 -19.32 -0.40
C VAL A 32 39.94 -18.87 -0.43
N ILE A 33 40.17 -17.57 -0.37
CA ILE A 33 41.50 -16.97 -0.28
C ILE A 33 41.55 -16.17 1.01
N ASN A 34 42.51 -16.47 1.88
CA ASN A 34 42.68 -15.81 3.19
C ASN A 34 41.40 -15.83 4.05
N GLY A 35 40.72 -16.97 4.09
CA GLY A 35 39.49 -17.15 4.88
C GLY A 35 38.25 -16.45 4.34
N LYS A 36 38.33 -15.79 3.17
CA LYS A 36 37.20 -15.11 2.54
C LYS A 36 36.81 -15.79 1.23
N TRP A 37 35.52 -15.99 1.02
CA TRP A 37 34.97 -16.42 -0.25
C TRP A 37 35.18 -15.33 -1.30
N GLN A 38 35.87 -15.67 -2.37
CA GLN A 38 36.09 -14.82 -3.52
C GLN A 38 35.17 -15.27 -4.65
N ASN A 39 34.56 -14.28 -5.31
CA ASN A 39 33.74 -14.51 -6.48
C ASN A 39 34.60 -15.00 -7.65
N PRO A 40 34.05 -15.86 -8.53
CA PRO A 40 34.74 -16.27 -9.74
C PRO A 40 35.06 -15.04 -10.62
N LYS A 41 36.26 -15.03 -11.21
CA LYS A 41 36.65 -13.96 -12.15
C LYS A 41 35.79 -13.97 -13.42
N PHE A 42 35.32 -15.14 -13.83
CA PHE A 42 34.37 -15.30 -14.91
C PHE A 42 32.94 -15.47 -14.39
N ASN A 43 32.14 -14.41 -14.56
CA ASN A 43 30.70 -14.50 -14.38
C ASN A 43 30.08 -15.43 -15.44
N HIS A 44 28.91 -15.99 -15.14
CA HIS A 44 28.21 -16.95 -15.98
C HIS A 44 28.05 -16.50 -17.45
N ARG A 45 27.80 -15.20 -17.70
CA ARG A 45 27.73 -14.66 -19.07
C ARG A 45 29.06 -14.79 -19.83
N LYS A 46 30.18 -14.53 -19.16
CA LYS A 46 31.52 -14.66 -19.75
C LYS A 46 31.85 -16.13 -20.02
N LEU A 47 31.47 -17.04 -19.13
CA LEU A 47 31.60 -18.48 -19.35
C LEU A 47 30.82 -18.97 -20.58
N LYS A 48 29.58 -18.49 -20.78
CA LYS A 48 28.82 -18.79 -22.01
C LYS A 48 29.52 -18.28 -23.27
N GLY A 49 30.08 -17.07 -23.22
CA GLY A 49 30.86 -16.51 -24.32
C GLY A 49 32.10 -17.35 -24.64
N LEU A 50 32.80 -17.83 -23.61
CA LEU A 50 33.96 -18.69 -23.77
C LEU A 50 33.59 -20.08 -24.29
N LYS A 51 32.45 -20.65 -23.88
CA LYS A 51 31.93 -21.89 -24.45
C LYS A 51 31.67 -21.75 -25.94
N LEU A 52 30.97 -20.69 -26.35
CA LEU A 52 30.71 -20.43 -27.77
C LEU A 52 32.01 -20.30 -28.59
N ALA A 53 33.03 -19.66 -28.01
CA ALA A 53 34.35 -19.58 -28.66
C ALA A 53 35.06 -20.94 -28.72
N ALA A 54 34.96 -21.76 -27.66
CA ALA A 54 35.53 -23.11 -27.63
C ALA A 54 34.84 -24.03 -28.66
N ASP A 55 33.51 -23.99 -28.72
CA ASP A 55 32.70 -24.75 -29.68
C ASP A 55 33.06 -24.36 -31.13
N TYR A 56 33.25 -23.07 -31.41
CA TYR A 56 33.67 -22.58 -32.72
C TYR A 56 35.04 -23.12 -33.15
N HIS A 57 35.97 -23.28 -32.20
CA HIS A 57 37.33 -23.79 -32.43
C HIS A 57 37.46 -25.30 -32.23
N GLY A 58 36.36 -26.02 -31.97
CA GLY A 58 36.36 -27.47 -31.72
C GLY A 58 37.12 -27.89 -30.45
N LEU A 59 37.22 -27.01 -29.45
CA LEU A 59 37.92 -27.27 -28.20
C LEU A 59 36.97 -27.82 -27.14
N PRO A 60 37.40 -28.79 -26.31
CA PRO A 60 36.56 -29.36 -25.26
C PRO A 60 36.31 -28.32 -24.15
N PHE A 61 35.04 -28.18 -23.75
CA PHE A 61 34.62 -27.30 -22.65
C PHE A 61 33.94 -28.11 -21.54
N PRO A 62 34.32 -27.94 -20.26
CA PRO A 62 33.68 -28.64 -19.14
C PRO A 62 32.26 -28.09 -18.89
N ASN A 63 31.24 -28.91 -19.20
CA ASN A 63 29.83 -28.51 -19.09
C ASN A 63 29.37 -28.26 -17.65
N GLU A 64 30.03 -28.88 -16.66
CA GLU A 64 29.77 -28.70 -15.23
C GLU A 64 29.80 -27.23 -14.78
N LEU A 65 30.60 -26.38 -15.44
CA LEU A 65 30.73 -24.96 -15.11
C LEU A 65 29.53 -24.11 -15.54
N LEU A 66 28.68 -24.65 -16.43
CA LEU A 66 27.51 -23.97 -16.97
C LEU A 66 26.19 -24.61 -16.53
N GLU A 67 26.26 -25.79 -15.91
CA GLU A 67 25.14 -26.41 -15.25
C GLU A 67 24.70 -25.55 -14.07
N LYS A 68 23.72 -24.69 -14.31
CA LYS A 68 22.82 -24.30 -13.25
C LYS A 68 22.17 -25.60 -12.81
N LYS A 69 22.31 -25.98 -11.53
CA LYS A 69 21.46 -27.02 -10.94
C LYS A 69 20.04 -26.75 -11.43
N LYS A 70 19.53 -27.59 -12.33
CA LYS A 70 18.14 -27.50 -12.74
C LYS A 70 17.37 -27.60 -11.43
N PRO A 71 16.46 -26.67 -11.10
CA PRO A 71 15.51 -26.97 -10.05
C PRO A 71 14.90 -28.32 -10.45
N GLU A 72 14.99 -29.31 -9.57
CA GLU A 72 14.38 -30.62 -9.77
C GLU A 72 12.93 -30.38 -10.21
N LEU A 73 12.63 -30.64 -11.49
CA LEU A 73 11.29 -30.44 -12.02
C LEU A 73 10.28 -31.36 -11.29
N ASP A 74 10.79 -32.45 -10.70
CA ASP A 74 10.01 -33.45 -9.97
C ASP A 74 9.85 -33.14 -8.48
N ASN A 75 10.33 -31.98 -8.00
CA ASN A 75 10.09 -31.57 -6.63
C ASN A 75 8.95 -30.53 -6.58
N PRO A 76 7.67 -30.96 -6.42
CA PRO A 76 6.53 -30.04 -6.38
C PRO A 76 6.65 -29.00 -5.24
N ALA A 77 7.55 -29.22 -4.27
CA ALA A 77 7.79 -28.33 -3.15
C ALA A 77 8.50 -27.02 -3.52
N TRP A 78 9.22 -26.91 -4.65
CA TRP A 78 9.98 -25.69 -4.95
C TRP A 78 9.09 -24.52 -5.35
N TYR A 79 7.99 -24.79 -6.06
CA TYR A 79 6.93 -23.82 -6.35
C TYR A 79 6.00 -23.62 -5.15
N SER A 80 5.82 -24.62 -4.29
CA SER A 80 4.98 -24.50 -3.08
C SER A 80 5.45 -23.39 -2.11
N LYS A 81 6.74 -23.03 -2.12
CA LYS A 81 7.30 -21.96 -1.28
C LYS A 81 7.09 -20.55 -1.87
N HIS A 82 6.74 -20.45 -3.14
CA HIS A 82 6.30 -19.20 -3.75
C HIS A 82 4.79 -19.14 -3.62
N GLY A 83 4.35 -18.67 -2.45
CA GLY A 83 2.95 -18.58 -2.05
C GLY A 83 2.04 -18.19 -3.20
N PHE A 84 1.27 -19.17 -3.65
CA PHE A 84 0.23 -19.06 -4.66
C PHE A 84 -0.68 -17.90 -4.22
N ILE A 85 -0.44 -16.72 -4.80
CA ILE A 85 -1.15 -15.46 -4.61
C ILE A 85 -1.61 -15.24 -3.15
N LYS A 86 -0.85 -14.45 -2.37
CA LYS A 86 -1.32 -13.99 -1.05
C LYS A 86 -2.76 -13.48 -1.17
N PRO A 87 -3.66 -13.80 -0.21
CA PRO A 87 -5.05 -13.36 -0.30
C PRO A 87 -5.10 -11.85 -0.52
N PHE A 88 -5.83 -11.45 -1.55
CA PHE A 88 -5.95 -10.06 -1.96
C PHE A 88 -6.54 -9.26 -0.81
N LYS A 89 -5.70 -8.45 -0.17
CA LYS A 89 -6.11 -7.52 0.87
C LYS A 89 -6.73 -6.32 0.16
N GLY A 90 -7.97 -6.46 -0.33
CA GLY A 90 -8.70 -5.44 -1.09
C GLY A 90 -8.66 -4.05 -0.47
N ASP A 91 -9.02 -3.05 -1.25
CA ASP A 91 -8.82 -1.65 -0.90
C ASP A 91 -9.58 -1.26 0.37
N SER A 92 -9.06 -0.27 1.11
CA SER A 92 -9.66 0.15 2.39
C SER A 92 -11.12 0.60 2.26
N LEU A 93 -11.51 1.02 1.06
CA LEU A 93 -12.87 1.41 0.68
C LEU A 93 -13.79 0.19 0.54
N GLU A 94 -13.32 -0.89 -0.09
CA GLU A 94 -14.07 -2.14 -0.26
C GLU A 94 -14.35 -2.79 1.10
N ARG A 95 -13.36 -2.79 2.02
CA ARG A 95 -13.54 -3.36 3.37
C ARG A 95 -14.55 -2.62 4.24
N LYS A 96 -14.87 -1.38 3.91
CA LYS A 96 -15.82 -0.53 4.66
C LYS A 96 -17.17 -0.41 3.95
N HIS A 97 -17.30 -0.99 2.76
CA HIS A 97 -18.50 -0.86 1.95
C HIS A 97 -19.71 -1.47 2.66
N ASP A 98 -19.59 -2.70 3.15
CA ASP A 98 -20.69 -3.41 3.82
C ASP A 98 -21.13 -2.70 5.10
N LYS A 99 -20.16 -2.25 5.92
CA LYS A 99 -20.46 -1.46 7.12
C LYS A 99 -21.21 -0.16 6.80
N ARG A 100 -20.84 0.53 5.72
CA ARG A 100 -21.53 1.75 5.29
C ARG A 100 -22.95 1.44 4.83
N ILE A 101 -23.17 0.31 4.17
CA ILE A 101 -24.53 -0.13 3.79
C ILE A 101 -25.35 -0.42 5.06
N ASP A 102 -24.78 -1.12 6.03
CA ASP A 102 -25.45 -1.42 7.30
C ASP A 102 -25.84 -0.13 8.05
N ASP A 103 -24.93 0.84 8.14
CA ASP A 103 -25.19 2.15 8.76
C ASP A 103 -26.32 2.90 8.03
N VAL A 104 -26.36 2.85 6.69
CA VAL A 104 -27.44 3.45 5.89
C VAL A 104 -28.77 2.74 6.14
N VAL A 105 -28.77 1.41 6.21
CA VAL A 105 -29.99 0.64 6.49
C VAL A 105 -30.51 0.95 7.89
N GLU A 106 -29.64 1.05 8.90
CA GLU A 106 -30.02 1.39 10.26
C GLU A 106 -30.57 2.82 10.38
N THR A 107 -29.94 3.79 9.70
CA THR A 107 -30.46 5.16 9.66
C THR A 107 -31.82 5.25 8.98
N LEU A 108 -32.03 4.52 7.87
CA LEU A 108 -33.32 4.45 7.19
C LEU A 108 -34.42 3.82 8.06
N LYS A 109 -34.10 2.77 8.83
CA LYS A 109 -35.05 2.18 9.80
C LYS A 109 -35.49 3.18 10.88
N THR A 110 -34.60 4.06 11.33
CA THR A 110 -34.91 5.05 12.37
C THR A 110 -35.46 6.38 11.84
N MET A 111 -35.51 6.58 10.52
CA MET A 111 -35.95 7.83 9.90
C MET A 111 -37.44 8.15 10.13
N PRO A 112 -38.40 7.19 10.00
CA PRO A 112 -39.82 7.49 10.17
C PRO A 112 -40.17 7.99 11.58
N THR A 113 -39.57 7.39 12.59
CA THR A 113 -39.80 7.77 14.00
C THR A 113 -39.18 9.13 14.32
N LYS A 114 -38.02 9.46 13.73
CA LYS A 114 -37.41 10.79 13.84
C LYS A 114 -38.27 11.86 13.16
N LEU A 115 -38.83 11.57 11.99
CA LEU A 115 -39.72 12.50 11.28
C LEU A 115 -41.00 12.76 12.07
N GLU A 116 -41.59 11.74 12.67
CA GLU A 116 -42.83 11.90 13.45
C GLU A 116 -42.60 12.70 14.72
N LYS A 117 -41.48 12.47 15.42
CA LYS A 117 -41.07 13.32 16.55
C LYS A 117 -40.89 14.77 16.13
N LEU A 118 -40.21 15.01 15.01
CA LEU A 118 -39.98 16.36 14.50
C LEU A 118 -41.29 17.07 14.14
N ARG A 119 -42.26 16.35 13.55
CA ARG A 119 -43.61 16.89 13.29
C ARG A 119 -44.33 17.26 14.59
N GLN A 120 -44.28 16.39 15.59
CA GLN A 120 -44.93 16.65 16.86
C GLN A 120 -44.30 17.82 17.61
N ASP A 121 -42.97 17.93 17.61
CA ASP A 121 -42.24 19.03 18.21
C ASP A 121 -42.57 20.37 17.52
N GLU A 122 -42.69 20.38 16.19
CA GLU A 122 -43.10 21.54 15.40
C GLU A 122 -44.56 21.95 15.73
N MET A 123 -45.47 20.98 15.85
CA MET A 123 -46.85 21.23 16.29
C MET A 123 -46.90 21.82 17.69
N ASN A 124 -46.18 21.22 18.64
CA ASN A 124 -46.12 21.69 20.03
C ASN A 124 -45.55 23.10 20.10
N ARG A 125 -44.52 23.41 19.30
CA ARG A 125 -43.94 24.75 19.20
C ARG A 125 -44.93 25.76 18.67
N ARG A 126 -45.64 25.46 17.57
CA ARG A 126 -46.67 26.35 17.01
C ARG A 126 -47.83 26.58 17.98
N TYR A 127 -48.21 25.55 18.73
CA TYR A 127 -49.25 25.66 19.75
C TYR A 127 -48.80 26.55 20.91
N GLN A 128 -47.55 26.42 21.37
CA GLN A 128 -46.97 27.28 22.38
C GLN A 128 -46.90 28.74 21.89
N ASP A 129 -46.39 28.97 20.68
CA ASP A 129 -46.35 30.29 20.07
C ASP A 129 -47.76 30.91 19.95
N PHE A 130 -48.76 30.11 19.59
CA PHE A 130 -50.17 30.55 19.56
C PHE A 130 -50.71 30.90 20.95
N MET A 131 -50.43 30.10 21.98
CA MET A 131 -50.86 30.37 23.35
C MET A 131 -50.16 31.61 23.94
N ASP A 132 -48.90 31.81 23.61
CA ASP A 132 -48.13 33.00 24.03
C ASP A 132 -48.62 34.26 23.28
N LEU A 133 -49.07 34.13 22.02
CA LEU A 133 -49.75 35.20 21.26
C LEU A 133 -51.19 35.45 21.74
N GLY A 134 -51.84 34.45 22.36
CA GLY A 134 -53.17 34.52 22.97
C GLY A 134 -53.25 35.36 24.26
N LEU A 135 -52.12 35.93 24.71
CA LEU A 135 -52.07 36.90 25.81
C LEU A 135 -52.28 38.35 25.38
N TYR A 136 -52.49 38.64 24.08
CA TYR A 136 -52.97 39.94 23.61
C TYR A 136 -54.51 39.99 23.55
N GLY A 137 -55.14 39.92 24.73
CA GLY A 137 -56.60 40.01 24.86
C GLY A 137 -57.12 40.31 26.26
N LYS A 138 -56.25 40.53 27.26
CA LYS A 138 -56.66 41.05 28.57
C LYS A 138 -56.00 42.39 28.80
N VAL A 139 -56.74 43.44 28.45
CA VAL A 139 -56.52 44.79 28.97
C VAL A 139 -56.69 44.71 30.48
N GLN A 140 -55.59 44.77 31.24
CA GLN A 140 -55.67 45.14 32.65
C GLN A 140 -55.61 46.68 32.74
N PRO A 141 -56.53 47.34 33.46
CA PRO A 141 -56.44 48.77 33.68
C PRO A 141 -55.26 49.05 34.61
N ASN A 142 -54.53 50.12 34.27
CA ASN A 142 -53.42 50.70 35.00
C ASN A 142 -53.52 50.57 36.52
N THR A 143 -52.46 50.07 37.15
CA THR A 143 -51.81 50.79 38.25
C THR A 143 -50.35 50.32 38.37
N ASN A 144 -49.45 51.27 38.07
CA ASN A 144 -48.17 51.47 38.74
C ASN A 144 -47.03 50.43 38.59
N MET A 145 -45.90 51.00 38.12
CA MET A 145 -44.49 50.67 38.42
C MET A 145 -43.71 49.79 37.42
N GLY A 146 -42.70 50.42 36.80
CA GLY A 146 -41.38 49.81 36.73
C GLY A 146 -40.78 49.63 35.33
N LYS A 147 -40.02 50.64 34.88
CA LYS A 147 -38.87 50.58 33.94
C LYS A 147 -38.83 49.42 32.92
N LEU A 148 -39.11 49.77 31.67
CA LEU A 148 -38.54 49.11 30.49
C LEU A 148 -37.01 49.17 30.55
N VAL A 149 -36.36 48.07 30.92
CA VAL A 149 -34.93 47.85 30.67
C VAL A 149 -34.83 46.92 29.47
N TYR A 150 -34.50 47.49 28.31
CA TYR A 150 -33.98 46.72 27.18
C TYR A 150 -32.60 46.18 27.58
N GLY A 151 -32.60 44.96 28.11
CA GLY A 151 -31.38 44.23 28.43
C GLY A 151 -30.76 43.64 27.17
N ALA A 152 -29.89 44.42 26.53
CA ALA A 152 -28.85 43.89 25.67
C ALA A 152 -28.10 42.77 26.42
N LYS A 153 -27.97 41.59 25.81
CA LYS A 153 -26.90 40.66 26.14
C LYS A 153 -25.93 40.60 24.99
N ASP A 154 -24.95 41.47 25.13
CA ASP A 154 -23.69 41.46 24.43
C ASP A 154 -22.97 40.11 24.52
N LYS A 155 -22.23 39.83 23.46
CA LYS A 155 -21.27 38.74 23.30
C LYS A 155 -20.27 38.69 24.47
N LYS A 156 -20.11 37.50 25.06
CA LYS A 156 -18.84 37.01 25.64
C LYS A 156 -18.68 35.59 25.10
N GLY A 157 -17.70 35.25 24.27
CA GLY A 157 -16.30 35.66 24.33
C GLY A 157 -15.59 34.88 25.43
N GLY A 158 -15.55 33.54 25.32
CA GLY A 158 -14.90 32.66 26.29
C GLY A 158 -14.08 31.57 25.59
N LYS A 159 -12.82 31.89 25.26
CA LYS A 159 -11.80 30.90 24.91
C LYS A 159 -11.51 30.07 26.16
N SER A 160 -11.77 28.76 26.12
CA SER A 160 -11.15 27.83 27.06
C SER A 160 -9.83 27.34 26.46
N LYS A 161 -8.72 27.93 26.95
CA LYS A 161 -7.41 27.29 26.96
C LYS A 161 -7.25 26.62 28.32
N ASN A 162 -6.79 25.37 28.32
CA ASN A 162 -6.00 24.64 29.34
C ASN A 162 -6.35 23.13 29.20
N ASN A 163 -5.45 22.16 29.27
CA ASN A 163 -4.01 22.17 29.48
C ASN A 163 -3.46 20.80 29.03
N ALA A 164 -2.16 20.80 28.73
CA ALA A 164 -1.38 19.63 28.34
C ALA A 164 -1.43 18.49 29.37
N LYS A 165 -1.59 17.24 28.88
CA LYS A 165 -1.08 16.05 29.56
C LYS A 165 0.15 15.54 28.79
N LYS A 166 1.34 15.90 29.29
CA LYS A 166 2.57 15.14 29.04
C LYS A 166 2.37 13.74 29.61
N LYS A 167 2.57 12.70 28.80
CA LYS A 167 3.02 11.40 29.29
C LYS A 167 4.50 11.27 28.94
N LYS A 168 5.28 10.96 29.98
CA LYS A 168 6.67 10.51 29.91
C LYS A 168 6.73 9.15 29.22
#